data_AF-A0A6G2X9X9-F1
#
_entry.id   AF-A0A6G2X9X9-F1
#
_cell.length_a   1.000
_cell.length_b   1.000
_cell.length_c   1.000
_cell.angle_alpha   90.00
_cell.angle_beta   90.00
_cell.angle_gamma   90.00
#
_symmetry.space_group_name_H-M   'P 1'
#
loop_
_entity.id
_entity.type
_entity.pdbx_description
1 polymer ?
#
loop_
_entity_poly.entity_id
_entity_poly.type
_entity_poly.pdbx_seq_one_letter_code
_entity_poly.pdbx_strand_id
1 'polypeptide(L)'
;MGEFSAFEDQGQDHDEVDHPSHYTWLPGGVEVIDITELLNFNLGNVVKYVLRAGHKHDEPLTDLRKAAWYINREIERLEKKA
;
A
#
# COMPACT_ATOMS: atom_id res chain seq x y z
N MET A 1 4.17 20.98 -16.37
CA MET A 1 3.42 20.44 -15.21
C MET A 1 2.24 19.70 -15.81
N GLY A 2 2.35 18.38 -15.94
CA GLY A 2 1.32 17.56 -16.59
C GLY A 2 0.14 17.39 -15.64
N GLU A 3 -1.05 17.74 -16.11
CA GLU A 3 -2.31 17.53 -15.42
C GLU A 3 -2.53 16.02 -15.23
N PHE A 4 -2.58 15.57 -13.97
CA PHE A 4 -3.14 14.28 -13.62
C PHE A 4 -4.65 14.38 -13.87
N SER A 5 -5.07 14.03 -15.09
CA SER A 5 -6.48 13.82 -15.44
C SER A 5 -7.09 12.90 -14.39
N ALA A 6 -8.04 13.42 -13.61
CA ALA A 6 -8.82 12.63 -12.69
C ALA A 6 -9.54 11.54 -13.47
N PHE A 7 -9.10 10.29 -13.30
CA PHE A 7 -9.84 9.14 -13.81
C PHE A 7 -11.15 9.05 -13.02
N GLU A 8 -12.27 8.97 -13.74
CA GLU A 8 -13.59 8.82 -13.17
C GLU A 8 -13.66 7.51 -12.38
N ASP A 9 -13.99 7.62 -11.09
CA ASP A 9 -14.17 6.51 -10.16
C ASP A 9 -15.41 5.71 -10.56
N GLN A 10 -15.19 4.56 -11.20
CA GLN A 10 -16.23 3.59 -11.52
C GLN A 10 -16.57 2.87 -10.22
N GLY A 11 -17.69 3.24 -9.59
CA GLY A 11 -18.10 2.75 -8.26
C GLY A 11 -17.87 1.24 -8.07
N GLN A 12 -16.79 0.91 -7.36
CA GLN A 12 -16.43 -0.44 -6.99
C GLN A 12 -17.27 -0.86 -5.79
N ASP A 13 -17.84 -2.07 -5.85
CA ASP A 13 -18.49 -2.70 -4.70
C ASP A 13 -17.40 -3.02 -3.67
N HIS A 14 -17.34 -2.21 -2.61
CA HIS A 14 -16.29 -2.27 -1.60
C HIS A 14 -16.59 -3.38 -0.59
N ASP A 15 -16.23 -4.62 -0.92
CA ASP A 15 -16.19 -5.70 0.06
C ASP A 15 -15.05 -5.48 1.07
N GLU A 16 -15.30 -5.68 2.35
CA GLU A 16 -14.30 -5.45 3.41
C GLU A 16 -13.09 -6.40 3.33
N VAL A 17 -13.25 -7.53 2.64
CA VAL A 17 -12.25 -8.59 2.52
C VAL A 17 -11.56 -8.55 1.17
N ASP A 18 -12.33 -8.63 0.09
CA ASP A 18 -11.82 -8.84 -1.27
C ASP A 18 -11.45 -7.52 -1.95
N HIS A 19 -12.21 -6.44 -1.74
CA HIS A 19 -12.00 -5.13 -2.39
C HIS A 19 -12.10 -3.94 -1.42
N PRO A 20 -11.34 -3.94 -0.31
CA PRO A 20 -11.49 -2.92 0.71
C PRO A 20 -11.10 -1.54 0.17
N SER A 21 -11.95 -0.54 0.43
CA SER A 21 -11.80 0.85 -0.05
C SER A 21 -10.43 1.49 0.20
N HIS A 22 -9.74 1.07 1.25
CA HIS A 22 -8.41 1.57 1.59
C HIS A 22 -7.26 0.93 0.79
N TYR A 23 -7.56 0.02 -0.15
CA TYR A 23 -6.62 -0.61 -1.07
C TYR A 23 -7.02 -0.49 -2.56
N THR A 24 -8.19 0.07 -2.88
CA THR A 24 -8.73 0.20 -4.25
C THR A 24 -8.70 1.63 -4.81
N TRP A 25 -8.14 2.59 -4.08
CA TRP A 25 -8.16 4.02 -4.45
C TRP A 25 -7.12 4.43 -5.51
N LEU A 26 -6.25 3.51 -5.97
CA LEU A 26 -5.19 3.87 -6.90
C LEU A 26 -5.75 4.15 -8.30
N PRO A 27 -5.15 5.10 -9.06
CA PRO A 27 -5.59 5.39 -10.41
C PRO A 27 -5.51 4.16 -11.33
N GLY A 28 -6.49 4.03 -12.23
CA GLY A 28 -6.50 2.98 -13.25
C GLY A 28 -6.99 1.62 -12.76
N GLY A 29 -7.62 1.54 -11.58
CA GLY A 29 -8.19 0.30 -11.04
C GLY A 29 -7.14 -0.69 -10.54
N VAL A 30 -5.91 -0.22 -10.31
CA VAL A 30 -4.85 -1.02 -9.68
C VAL A 30 -5.18 -1.17 -8.19
N GLU A 31 -5.06 -2.36 -7.64
CA GLU A 31 -5.19 -2.56 -6.22
C GLU A 31 -3.83 -2.66 -5.54
N VAL A 32 -3.79 -2.35 -4.24
CA VAL A 32 -2.57 -2.54 -3.45
C VAL A 32 -2.09 -3.99 -3.50
N ILE A 33 -3.00 -4.97 -3.58
CA ILE A 33 -2.63 -6.39 -3.67
C ILE A 33 -1.81 -6.68 -4.94
N ASP A 34 -2.21 -6.13 -6.09
CA ASP A 34 -1.53 -6.30 -7.39
C ASP A 34 -0.05 -5.92 -7.32
N ILE A 35 0.28 -4.91 -6.53
CA ILE A 35 1.67 -4.46 -6.33
C ILE A 35 2.38 -5.35 -5.30
N THR A 36 1.72 -5.67 -4.19
CA THR A 36 2.37 -6.35 -3.07
C THR A 36 2.68 -7.82 -3.33
N GLU A 37 1.95 -8.49 -4.22
CA GLU A 37 2.24 -9.87 -4.65
C GLU A 37 3.55 -10.00 -5.43
N LEU A 38 4.03 -8.91 -6.04
CA LEU A 38 5.31 -8.86 -6.76
C LEU A 38 6.52 -8.76 -5.81
N LEU A 39 6.28 -8.59 -4.51
CA LEU A 39 7.29 -8.26 -3.52
C LEU A 39 7.43 -9.37 -2.48
N ASN A 40 8.58 -9.42 -1.83
CA ASN A 40 8.73 -10.29 -0.67
C ASN A 40 7.88 -9.79 0.51
N PHE A 41 7.70 -10.64 1.53
CA PHE A 41 6.85 -10.34 2.69
C PHE A 41 7.15 -8.98 3.34
N ASN A 42 8.42 -8.61 3.53
CA ASN A 42 8.76 -7.35 4.16
C ASN A 42 8.38 -6.18 3.24
N LEU A 43 8.82 -6.21 1.99
CA LEU A 43 8.59 -5.12 1.02
C LEU A 43 7.11 -4.96 0.65
N GLY A 44 6.37 -6.07 0.51
CA GLY A 44 4.92 -6.02 0.29
C GLY A 44 4.20 -5.34 1.46
N ASN A 45 4.58 -5.63 2.70
CA ASN A 45 4.02 -4.91 3.85
C ASN A 45 4.41 -3.43 3.87
N VAL A 46 5.64 -3.06 3.47
CA VAL A 46 6.04 -1.64 3.35
C VAL A 46 5.10 -0.91 2.40
N VAL A 47 4.93 -1.41 1.17
CA VAL A 47 4.05 -0.79 0.16
C VAL A 47 2.60 -0.73 0.65
N LYS A 48 2.09 -1.83 1.21
CA LYS A 48 0.76 -1.91 1.80
C LYS A 48 0.51 -0.80 2.81
N TYR A 49 1.41 -0.59 3.78
CA TYR A 49 1.20 0.42 4.81
C TYR A 49 1.40 1.85 4.29
N VAL A 50 2.32 2.05 3.33
CA VAL A 50 2.49 3.37 2.69
C VAL A 50 1.22 3.77 1.93
N LEU A 51 0.65 2.87 1.13
CA LEU A 51 -0.56 3.14 0.36
C LEU A 51 -1.84 3.16 1.21
N ARG A 52 -1.81 2.57 2.40
CA ARG A 52 -2.95 2.62 3.32
C ARG A 52 -3.01 3.88 4.18
N ALA A 53 -1.87 4.55 4.36
CA ALA A 53 -1.75 5.68 5.27
C ALA A 53 -2.72 6.81 4.86
N GLY A 54 -3.65 7.16 5.75
CA GLY A 54 -4.68 8.17 5.49
C GLY A 54 -5.90 7.67 4.70
N HIS A 55 -5.92 6.40 4.29
CA HIS A 55 -7.04 5.80 3.56
C HIS A 55 -7.88 4.84 4.42
N LYS A 56 -7.29 4.24 5.46
CA LYS A 56 -8.03 3.38 6.39
C LYS A 56 -8.56 4.14 7.63
N HIS A 57 -7.77 5.06 8.15
CA HIS A 57 -8.02 5.81 9.39
C HIS A 57 -7.45 7.23 9.26
N ASP A 58 -7.94 8.17 10.06
CA ASP A 58 -7.43 9.56 10.14
C ASP A 58 -6.03 9.69 10.77
N GLU A 59 -5.39 8.57 11.11
CA GLU A 59 -4.06 8.51 11.73
C GLU A 59 -3.02 7.86 10.79
N PRO A 60 -2.52 8.58 9.77
CA PRO A 60 -1.54 8.05 8.81
C PRO A 60 -0.22 7.65 9.49
N LEU A 61 0.13 8.29 10.61
CA LEU A 61 1.39 8.06 11.31
C LEU A 61 1.57 6.61 11.78
N THR A 62 0.48 5.95 12.21
CA THR A 62 0.54 4.55 12.66
C THR A 62 0.93 3.61 11.52
N ASP A 63 0.42 3.83 10.32
CA ASP A 63 0.76 3.02 9.15
C ASP A 63 2.17 3.33 8.66
N LEU A 64 2.59 4.59 8.64
CA LEU A 64 3.97 4.95 8.30
C LEU A 64 5.00 4.35 9.28
N ARG A 65 4.69 4.28 10.58
CA ARG A 65 5.52 3.59 11.58
C ARG A 65 5.62 2.09 11.31
N LYS A 66 4.54 1.45 10.85
CA LYS A 66 4.56 0.03 10.46
C LYS A 66 5.41 -0.18 9.20
N ALA A 67 5.28 0.70 8.20
CA ALA A 67 6.14 0.66 7.01
C ALA A 67 7.62 0.77 7.40
N ALA A 68 7.98 1.72 8.28
CA ALA A 68 9.34 1.87 8.80
C ALA A 68 9.84 0.60 9.53
N TRP A 69 8.97 -0.08 10.28
CA TRP A 69 9.31 -1.34 10.93
C TRP A 69 9.66 -2.45 9.93
N TYR A 70 8.87 -2.61 8.86
CA TYR A 70 9.11 -3.64 7.85
C TYR A 70 10.34 -3.36 6.98
N ILE A 71 10.63 -2.09 6.63
CA ILE A 71 11.82 -1.78 5.85
C ILE A 71 13.10 -2.04 6.65
N ASN A 72 13.12 -1.71 7.95
CA ASN A 72 14.26 -2.02 8.83
C ASN A 72 14.54 -3.52 8.88
N ARG A 73 13.49 -4.35 8.94
CA ARG A 73 13.66 -5.81 8.90
C ARG A 73 14.22 -6.31 7.57
N GLU A 74 13.84 -5.69 6.47
CA GLU A 74 14.39 -6.07 5.17
C GLU A 74 15.87 -5.69 5.06
N ILE A 75 16.25 -4.53 5.59
CA ILE A 75 17.65 -4.12 5.72
C ILE A 75 18.43 -5.14 6.56
N GLU A 76 17.96 -5.46 7.78
CA GLU A 76 18.62 -6.47 8.64
C GLU A 76 18.74 -7.84 7.96
N ARG A 77 17.72 -8.24 7.18
CA ARG A 77 17.74 -9.52 6.43
C ARG A 77 18.81 -9.53 5.34
N LEU A 78 19.05 -8.39 4.69
CA LEU A 78 20.06 -8.24 3.65
C LEU A 78 21.46 -8.13 4.26
N GLU A 79 21.62 -7.40 5.36
CA GLU A 79 22.89 -7.30 6.10
C GLU A 79 23.36 -8.67 6.62
N LYS A 80 22.45 -9.53 7.08
CA LYS A 80 22.78 -10.91 7.52
C LYS A 80 23.12 -11.87 6.38
N LYS A 81 22.80 -11.50 5.13
CA LYS A 81 23.12 -12.31 3.94
C LYS A 81 24.47 -11.94 3.32
N ALA A 82 25.02 -10.78 3.67
CA ALA A 82 26.36 -10.34 3.27
C ALA A 82 27.43 -10.98 4.15
#